data_AF-A0A255SDW6-F1
#
_entry.id   AF-A0A255SDW6-F1
#
_cell.length_a   1.000
_cell.length_b   1.000
_cell.length_c   1.000
_cell.angle_alpha   90.00
_cell.angle_beta   90.00
_cell.angle_gamma   90.00
#
_symmetry.space_group_name_H-M   'P 1'
#
loop_
_entity.id
_entity.type
_entity.pdbx_description
1 polymer ?
#
loop_
_entity_poly.entity_id
_entity_poly.type
_entity_poly.pdbx_seq_one_letter_code
_entity_poly.pdbx_strand_id
1 'polypeptide(L)'
;MTKDIYSATGEKLRVVYQTAVPNITVAIGSTRELMPSEILYTDSTDYLLGGALMLKNGKIDKFLFDEGYCQATQYNATQDNFTFLYYDKDYLGNVRQVTKAMGSMGTVMQTMNYYPFGAQFCDGSAATSDVQPYKYNGKELDKMHGLNTYDYGARQYNPITARWDRMDPLAEKYYPYSPYMYCHDNPVNRIDPDGRDDYYTTNGDFLFRDDKETDNIIIRNQFLPQFGIK
;
A
#
# COMPACT_ATOMS: atom_id res chain seq x y z
N MET A 1 16.99 -11.10 9.86
CA MET A 1 17.66 -9.87 9.42
C MET A 1 17.12 -9.47 8.06
N THR A 2 16.87 -8.18 7.83
CA THR A 2 16.37 -7.65 6.56
C THR A 2 17.44 -6.76 5.93
N LYS A 3 17.69 -6.94 4.64
CA LYS A 3 18.60 -6.10 3.86
C LYS A 3 17.88 -5.55 2.64
N ASP A 4 17.80 -4.23 2.55
CA ASP A 4 17.18 -3.53 1.44
C ASP A 4 18.26 -2.99 0.47
N ILE A 5 17.97 -3.04 -0.83
CA ILE A 5 18.84 -2.51 -1.90
C ILE A 5 18.02 -1.50 -2.69
N TYR A 6 18.61 -0.33 -2.90
CA TYR A 6 17.98 0.79 -3.60
C TYR A 6 18.80 1.22 -4.82
N SER A 7 18.15 1.85 -5.79
CA SER A 7 18.81 2.52 -6.91
C SER A 7 19.48 3.82 -6.43
N ALA A 8 20.31 4.41 -7.29
CA ALA A 8 20.91 5.73 -7.03
C ALA A 8 19.86 6.86 -6.92
N THR A 9 18.66 6.64 -7.46
CA THR A 9 17.51 7.58 -7.39
C THR A 9 16.60 7.32 -6.19
N GLY A 10 16.92 6.32 -5.35
CA GLY A 10 16.16 5.99 -4.14
C GLY A 10 15.01 4.99 -4.35
N GLU A 11 14.88 4.41 -5.55
CA GLU A 11 13.87 3.39 -5.83
C GLU A 11 14.27 2.06 -5.20
N LYS A 12 13.31 1.37 -4.58
CA LYS A 12 13.55 0.06 -3.97
C LYS A 12 13.70 -1.01 -5.04
N LEU A 13 14.84 -1.72 -5.04
CA LEU A 13 15.17 -2.72 -6.06
C LEU A 13 15.07 -4.15 -5.52
N ARG A 14 15.47 -4.39 -4.27
CA ARG A 14 15.47 -5.73 -3.69
C ARG A 14 15.38 -5.71 -2.18
N VAL A 15 14.68 -6.69 -1.63
CA VAL A 15 14.73 -7.04 -0.20
C VAL A 15 15.23 -8.46 -0.04
N VAL A 16 16.12 -8.67 0.92
CA VAL A 16 16.57 -9.99 1.34
C VAL A 16 16.22 -10.18 2.80
N TYR A 17 15.43 -11.21 3.10
CA TYR A 17 15.07 -11.63 4.45
C TYR A 17 15.86 -12.88 4.80
N GLN A 18 16.64 -12.80 5.87
CA GLN A 18 17.38 -13.93 6.42
C GLN A 18 16.79 -14.35 7.76
N THR A 19 16.38 -15.61 7.84
CA THR A 19 15.90 -16.22 9.08
C THR A 19 17.08 -16.89 9.76
N ALA A 20 17.33 -16.54 11.03
CA ALA A 20 18.41 -17.12 11.81
C ALA A 20 18.07 -18.55 12.26
N VAL A 21 19.10 -19.37 12.47
CA VAL A 21 18.96 -20.64 13.20
C VAL A 21 18.55 -20.36 14.67
N PRO A 22 17.85 -21.30 15.33
CA PRO A 22 17.51 -21.16 16.75
C PRO A 22 18.76 -21.04 17.64
N ASN A 23 18.59 -20.47 18.84
CA ASN A 23 19.61 -20.38 19.90
C ASN A 23 20.84 -19.49 19.58
N ILE A 24 20.70 -18.52 18.68
CA ILE A 24 21.70 -17.47 18.52
C ILE A 24 21.66 -16.49 19.70
N THR A 25 22.84 -16.11 20.21
CA THR A 25 22.96 -15.11 21.29
C THR A 25 23.42 -13.79 20.69
N VAL A 26 22.65 -12.73 20.98
CA VAL A 26 23.00 -11.34 20.65
C VAL A 26 22.80 -10.54 21.93
N ALA A 27 23.79 -9.72 22.29
CA ALA A 27 23.67 -8.89 23.49
C ALA A 27 22.51 -7.91 23.32
N ILE A 28 21.75 -7.68 24.39
CA ILE A 28 20.63 -6.75 24.36
C ILE A 28 21.11 -5.34 23.96
N GLY A 29 20.40 -4.70 23.03
CA GLY A 29 20.78 -3.39 22.49
C GLY A 29 21.92 -3.41 21.47
N SER A 30 22.45 -4.59 21.10
CA SER A 30 23.41 -4.72 20.00
C SER A 30 22.77 -5.32 18.75
N THR A 31 23.29 -4.93 17.59
CA THR A 31 22.93 -5.53 16.30
C THR A 31 24.19 -6.07 15.65
N ARG A 32 24.09 -7.26 15.04
CA ARG A 32 25.14 -7.80 14.18
C ARG A 32 24.52 -8.55 13.00
N GLU A 33 25.27 -8.58 11.90
CA GLU A 33 24.96 -9.42 10.75
C GLU A 33 25.03 -10.91 11.14
N LEU A 34 24.19 -11.73 10.51
CA LEU A 34 24.24 -13.17 10.68
C LEU A 34 25.44 -13.74 9.90
N MET A 35 26.20 -14.62 10.54
CA MET A 35 27.22 -15.39 9.82
C MET A 35 26.53 -16.40 8.89
N PRO A 36 27.16 -16.83 7.77
CA PRO A 36 26.57 -17.82 6.87
C PRO A 36 26.10 -19.11 7.56
N SER A 37 26.81 -19.56 8.60
CA SER A 37 26.45 -20.72 9.42
C SER A 37 25.25 -20.51 10.34
N GLU A 38 24.83 -19.26 10.56
CA GLU A 38 23.72 -18.87 11.42
C GLU A 38 22.43 -18.60 10.62
N ILE A 39 22.47 -18.72 9.29
CA ILE A 39 21.32 -18.48 8.41
C ILE A 39 20.62 -19.82 8.13
N LEU A 40 19.35 -19.90 8.50
CA LEU A 40 18.48 -21.05 8.24
C LEU A 40 17.83 -20.96 6.85
N TYR A 41 17.26 -19.80 6.54
CA TYR A 41 16.61 -19.53 5.25
C TYR A 41 16.99 -18.13 4.76
N THR A 42 17.04 -17.98 3.44
CA THR A 42 17.16 -16.70 2.77
C THR A 42 16.08 -16.59 1.72
N ASP A 43 15.21 -15.60 1.87
CA ASP A 43 14.20 -15.23 0.89
C ASP A 43 14.54 -13.87 0.29
N SER A 44 14.25 -13.68 -0.99
CA SER A 44 14.36 -12.37 -1.62
C SER A 44 13.11 -11.98 -2.37
N THR A 45 12.83 -10.68 -2.38
CA THR A 45 11.85 -10.07 -3.27
C THR A 45 12.56 -9.02 -4.12
N ASP A 46 12.53 -9.19 -5.43
CA ASP A 46 13.11 -8.28 -6.41
C ASP A 46 11.99 -7.45 -7.04
N TYR A 47 12.22 -6.14 -7.15
CA TYR A 47 11.28 -5.14 -7.65
C TYR A 47 11.80 -4.60 -8.98
N LEU A 48 11.05 -4.86 -10.04
CA LEU A 48 11.37 -4.50 -11.41
C LEU A 48 10.27 -3.58 -11.97
N LEU A 49 10.58 -2.88 -13.07
CA LEU A 49 9.63 -1.98 -13.75
C LEU A 49 9.04 -0.93 -12.79
N GLY A 50 9.89 -0.31 -11.96
CA GLY A 50 9.44 0.65 -10.95
C GLY A 50 8.55 0.02 -9.88
N GLY A 51 8.83 -1.22 -9.48
CA GLY A 51 8.06 -1.94 -8.45
C GLY A 51 6.80 -2.66 -8.95
N ALA A 52 6.35 -2.38 -10.19
CA ALA A 52 5.17 -3.02 -10.76
C ALA A 52 5.35 -4.54 -10.93
N LEU A 53 6.56 -5.03 -11.21
CA LEU A 53 6.85 -6.45 -11.32
C LEU A 53 7.64 -6.93 -10.09
N MET A 54 7.07 -7.86 -9.35
CA MET A 54 7.67 -8.47 -8.17
C MET A 54 8.07 -9.92 -8.45
N LEU A 55 9.33 -10.25 -8.15
CA LEU A 55 9.83 -11.62 -8.19
C LEU A 55 10.15 -12.08 -6.77
N LYS A 56 9.66 -13.25 -6.36
CA LYS A 56 10.07 -13.93 -5.13
C LYS A 56 11.06 -15.04 -5.43
N ASN A 57 12.23 -15.00 -4.80
CA ASN A 57 13.29 -15.99 -4.97
C ASN A 57 13.64 -16.23 -6.46
N GLY A 58 13.66 -15.16 -7.25
CA GLY A 58 13.94 -15.19 -8.69
C GLY A 58 12.81 -15.68 -9.60
N LYS A 59 11.63 -16.03 -9.05
CA LYS A 59 10.42 -16.39 -9.82
C LYS A 59 9.41 -15.26 -9.79
N ILE A 60 8.64 -15.08 -10.86
CA ILE A 60 7.56 -14.09 -10.90
C ILE A 60 6.56 -14.42 -9.79
N ASP A 61 6.21 -13.41 -8.98
CA ASP A 61 5.18 -13.50 -7.96
C ASP A 61 3.96 -12.67 -8.38
N LYS A 62 4.17 -11.38 -8.65
CA LYS A 62 3.07 -10.45 -8.91
C LYS A 62 3.44 -9.41 -9.96
N PHE A 63 2.46 -9.02 -10.76
CA PHE A 63 2.55 -7.86 -11.64
C PHE A 63 1.37 -6.91 -11.34
N LEU A 64 1.66 -5.68 -10.95
CA LEU A 64 0.69 -4.65 -10.62
C LEU A 64 0.34 -3.84 -11.88
N PHE A 65 -0.93 -3.46 -12.01
CA PHE A 65 -1.42 -2.54 -13.02
C PHE A 65 -2.52 -1.66 -12.42
N ASP A 66 -2.91 -0.60 -13.10
CA ASP A 66 -3.82 0.43 -12.57
C ASP A 66 -5.07 -0.16 -11.89
N GLU A 67 -5.76 -1.05 -12.60
CA GLU A 67 -7.02 -1.65 -12.18
C GLU A 67 -6.87 -2.88 -11.28
N GLY A 68 -5.67 -3.29 -10.88
CA GLY A 68 -5.50 -4.56 -10.17
C GLY A 68 -4.10 -5.16 -10.22
N TYR A 69 -4.05 -6.49 -10.23
CA TYR A 69 -2.79 -7.21 -10.34
C TYR A 69 -2.97 -8.60 -10.93
N CYS A 70 -1.89 -9.10 -11.52
CA CYS A 70 -1.73 -10.48 -11.93
C CYS A 70 -0.89 -11.21 -10.88
N GLN A 71 -1.39 -12.31 -10.34
CA GLN A 71 -0.66 -13.19 -9.43
C GLN A 71 -0.21 -14.44 -10.19
N ALA A 72 1.09 -14.72 -10.14
CA ALA A 72 1.66 -15.97 -10.61
C ALA A 72 1.55 -17.04 -9.51
N THR A 73 1.22 -18.26 -9.92
CA THR A 73 1.28 -19.45 -9.06
C THR A 73 1.92 -20.57 -9.85
N GLN A 74 2.86 -21.28 -9.25
CA GLN A 74 3.53 -22.37 -9.93
C GLN A 74 2.51 -23.46 -10.32
N TYR A 75 2.46 -23.81 -11.60
CA TYR A 75 1.66 -24.94 -12.07
C TYR A 75 2.49 -26.22 -12.06
N ASN A 76 3.72 -26.16 -12.60
CA ASN A 76 4.68 -27.25 -12.60
C ASN A 76 6.13 -26.72 -12.65
N ALA A 77 7.11 -27.59 -12.93
CA ALA A 77 8.52 -27.21 -12.95
C ALA A 77 8.89 -26.19 -14.04
N THR A 78 8.09 -26.06 -15.11
CA THR A 78 8.41 -25.24 -16.29
C THR A 78 7.32 -24.23 -16.66
N GLN A 79 6.16 -24.27 -15.99
CA GLN A 79 5.00 -23.43 -16.29
C GLN A 79 4.42 -22.81 -15.01
N ASP A 80 3.99 -21.56 -15.16
CA ASP A 80 3.25 -20.82 -14.15
C ASP A 80 1.84 -20.51 -14.65
N ASN A 81 0.88 -20.48 -13.72
CA ASN A 81 -0.46 -19.99 -13.95
C ASN A 81 -0.55 -18.52 -13.54
N PHE A 82 -1.21 -17.72 -14.37
CA PHE A 82 -1.40 -16.29 -14.15
C PHE A 82 -2.88 -16.01 -13.86
N THR A 83 -3.15 -15.51 -12.66
CA THR A 83 -4.50 -15.13 -12.22
C THR A 83 -4.62 -13.62 -12.17
N PHE A 84 -5.58 -13.06 -12.90
CA PHE A 84 -5.86 -11.62 -12.89
C PHE A 84 -6.93 -11.30 -11.85
N LEU A 85 -6.64 -10.34 -10.99
CA LEU A 85 -7.56 -9.78 -10.00
C LEU A 85 -7.71 -8.29 -10.26
N TYR A 86 -8.95 -7.83 -10.22
CA TYR A 86 -9.33 -6.43 -10.48
C TYR A 86 -9.90 -5.79 -9.23
N TYR A 87 -9.63 -4.50 -9.06
CA TYR A 87 -10.13 -3.67 -7.98
C TYR A 87 -11.37 -2.92 -8.44
N ASP A 88 -12.51 -3.20 -7.81
CA ASP A 88 -13.70 -2.37 -7.95
C ASP A 88 -13.64 -1.27 -6.88
N LYS A 89 -13.43 -0.03 -7.31
CA LYS A 89 -13.18 1.13 -6.43
C LYS A 89 -14.40 2.05 -6.36
N ASP A 90 -14.56 2.75 -5.25
CA ASP A 90 -15.51 3.88 -5.17
C ASP A 90 -14.91 5.19 -5.70
N TYR A 91 -15.66 6.29 -5.62
CA TYR A 91 -15.25 7.59 -6.13
C TYR A 91 -14.00 8.19 -5.44
N LEU A 92 -13.68 7.74 -4.22
CA LEU A 92 -12.47 8.14 -3.51
C LEU A 92 -11.30 7.18 -3.75
N GLY A 93 -11.48 6.19 -4.62
CA GLY A 93 -10.49 5.16 -4.89
C GLY A 93 -10.39 4.09 -3.80
N ASN A 94 -11.34 4.00 -2.88
CA ASN A 94 -11.34 2.91 -1.89
C ASN A 94 -11.67 1.60 -2.60
N VAL A 95 -10.88 0.54 -2.37
CA VAL A 95 -11.18 -0.78 -2.91
C VAL A 95 -12.38 -1.35 -2.17
N ARG A 96 -13.51 -1.50 -2.87
CA ARG A 96 -14.75 -2.07 -2.32
C ARG A 96 -14.88 -3.56 -2.60
N GLN A 97 -14.34 -4.00 -3.73
CA GLN A 97 -14.35 -5.40 -4.10
C GLN A 97 -13.07 -5.78 -4.85
N VAL A 98 -12.66 -7.03 -4.72
CA VAL A 98 -11.61 -7.64 -5.53
C VAL A 98 -12.23 -8.78 -6.32
N THR A 99 -12.18 -8.70 -7.64
CA THR A 99 -12.80 -9.68 -8.54
C THR A 99 -11.72 -10.45 -9.29
N LYS A 100 -11.72 -11.77 -9.17
CA LYS A 100 -10.87 -12.66 -9.96
C LYS A 100 -11.51 -12.92 -11.32
N ALA A 101 -10.75 -12.73 -12.40
CA ALA A 101 -11.20 -13.09 -13.74
C ALA A 101 -11.16 -14.61 -13.96
N MET A 102 -12.21 -15.12 -14.60
CA MET A 102 -12.45 -16.52 -14.90
C MET A 102 -12.99 -16.64 -16.33
N GLY A 103 -12.11 -16.52 -17.33
CA GLY A 103 -12.52 -16.48 -18.75
C GLY A 103 -13.41 -15.27 -19.03
N SER A 104 -14.66 -15.50 -19.44
CA SER A 104 -15.68 -14.47 -19.68
C SER A 104 -16.49 -14.10 -18.43
N MET A 105 -16.20 -14.70 -17.26
CA MET A 105 -16.88 -14.46 -16.00
C MET A 105 -15.92 -13.87 -14.95
N GLY A 106 -16.48 -13.36 -13.85
CA GLY A 106 -15.73 -12.90 -12.67
C GLY A 106 -16.23 -13.58 -11.40
N THR A 107 -15.35 -13.79 -10.43
CA THR A 107 -15.71 -14.26 -9.08
C THR A 107 -15.23 -13.26 -8.06
N VAL A 108 -16.12 -12.84 -7.16
CA VAL A 108 -15.78 -11.95 -6.05
C VAL A 108 -14.91 -12.70 -5.05
N MET A 109 -13.69 -12.21 -4.85
CA MET A 109 -12.71 -12.80 -3.93
C MET A 109 -12.70 -12.10 -2.58
N GLN A 110 -12.98 -10.80 -2.56
CA GLN A 110 -12.98 -10.00 -1.35
C GLN A 110 -13.99 -8.86 -1.48
N THR A 111 -14.80 -8.63 -0.46
CA THR A 111 -15.70 -7.47 -0.33
C THR A 111 -15.32 -6.68 0.91
N MET A 112 -15.24 -5.36 0.78
CA MET A 112 -14.81 -4.45 1.86
C MET A 112 -15.65 -3.20 1.83
N ASN A 113 -16.19 -2.86 3.00
CA ASN A 113 -16.90 -1.63 3.22
C ASN A 113 -16.14 -0.80 4.25
N TYR A 114 -16.31 0.51 4.24
CA TYR A 114 -15.61 1.42 5.15
C TYR A 114 -16.59 2.37 5.82
N TYR A 115 -16.34 2.67 7.09
CA TYR A 115 -16.80 3.91 7.70
C TYR A 115 -16.14 5.12 7.03
N PRO A 116 -16.68 6.34 7.20
CA PRO A 116 -16.16 7.54 6.52
C PRO A 116 -14.66 7.75 6.68
N PHE A 117 -14.11 7.47 7.86
CA PHE A 117 -12.68 7.62 8.19
C PHE A 117 -11.83 6.38 7.86
N GLY A 118 -12.35 5.42 7.08
CA GLY A 118 -11.56 4.30 6.56
C GLY A 118 -11.46 3.06 7.44
N ALA A 119 -12.12 3.05 8.60
CA ALA A 119 -12.25 1.84 9.41
C ALA A 119 -13.08 0.82 8.64
N GLN A 120 -12.62 -0.43 8.58
CA GLN A 120 -13.33 -1.49 7.85
C GLN A 120 -14.66 -1.80 8.54
N PHE A 121 -15.73 -1.75 7.77
CA PHE A 121 -17.07 -2.17 8.15
C PHE A 121 -17.25 -3.64 7.77
N CYS A 122 -17.47 -4.49 8.78
CA CYS A 122 -17.78 -5.89 8.57
C CYS A 122 -19.26 -6.05 8.20
N ASP A 123 -19.54 -6.06 6.90
CA ASP A 123 -20.81 -6.51 6.35
C ASP A 123 -20.66 -8.00 6.03
N GLY A 124 -21.38 -8.89 6.73
CA GLY A 124 -21.21 -10.36 6.75
C GLY A 124 -21.37 -11.10 5.40
N SER A 125 -21.20 -10.42 4.27
CA SER A 125 -21.09 -10.98 2.93
C SER A 125 -19.84 -11.89 2.79
N ALA A 126 -20.05 -13.09 2.27
CA ALA A 126 -19.19 -14.27 2.45
C ALA A 126 -17.81 -14.26 1.75
N ALA A 127 -17.41 -13.19 1.06
CA ALA A 127 -16.10 -13.06 0.45
C ALA A 127 -15.17 -12.21 1.35
N THR A 128 -14.74 -12.77 2.48
CA THR A 128 -13.94 -12.06 3.51
C THR A 128 -12.47 -12.46 3.52
N SER A 129 -12.01 -13.29 2.58
CA SER A 129 -10.60 -13.68 2.52
C SER A 129 -9.74 -12.44 2.30
N ASP A 130 -8.69 -12.28 3.11
CA ASP A 130 -7.77 -11.16 2.97
C ASP A 130 -6.81 -11.43 1.81
N VAL A 131 -7.21 -10.98 0.62
CA VAL A 131 -6.57 -11.37 -0.65
C VAL A 131 -5.38 -10.48 -0.97
N GLN A 132 -5.39 -9.23 -0.52
CA GLN A 132 -4.41 -8.21 -0.90
C GLN A 132 -4.43 -7.04 0.10
N PRO A 133 -3.33 -6.32 0.34
CA PRO A 133 -3.24 -5.39 1.46
C PRO A 133 -3.74 -3.95 1.19
N TYR A 134 -3.96 -3.52 -0.06
CA TYR A 134 -4.42 -2.17 -0.42
C TYR A 134 -5.93 -1.99 -0.23
N LYS A 135 -6.37 -1.05 0.61
CA LYS A 135 -7.79 -0.90 1.02
C LYS A 135 -8.33 0.51 0.79
N TYR A 136 -8.28 1.35 1.83
CA TYR A 136 -8.85 2.69 1.88
C TYR A 136 -7.90 3.66 1.15
N ASN A 137 -8.47 4.50 0.28
CA ASN A 137 -7.77 5.38 -0.66
C ASN A 137 -6.66 4.70 -1.47
N GLY A 138 -6.78 3.38 -1.69
CA GLY A 138 -5.76 2.57 -2.35
C GLY A 138 -4.47 2.41 -1.54
N LYS A 139 -4.48 2.70 -0.23
CA LYS A 139 -3.31 2.58 0.65
C LYS A 139 -3.18 1.20 1.26
N GLU A 140 -1.93 0.79 1.46
CA GLU A 140 -1.60 -0.48 2.08
C GLU A 140 -2.03 -0.46 3.55
N LEU A 141 -2.83 -1.45 3.96
CA LEU A 141 -3.19 -1.69 5.35
C LEU A 141 -2.11 -2.56 6.00
N ASP A 142 -1.26 -1.95 6.81
CA ASP A 142 -0.30 -2.64 7.64
C ASP A 142 -0.98 -3.17 8.91
N LYS A 143 -1.00 -4.49 9.05
CA LYS A 143 -1.56 -5.20 10.21
C LYS A 143 -0.51 -5.64 11.21
N MET A 144 0.76 -5.23 11.02
CA MET A 144 1.87 -5.61 11.87
C MET A 144 1.57 -5.24 13.33
N HIS A 145 1.78 -6.21 14.22
CA HIS A 145 1.48 -6.10 15.66
C HIS A 145 0.04 -5.70 16.02
N GLY A 146 -0.91 -5.80 15.09
CA GLY A 146 -2.33 -5.49 15.31
C GLY A 146 -2.66 -3.99 15.33
N LEU A 147 -1.73 -3.12 14.89
CA LEU A 147 -1.96 -1.67 14.88
C LEU A 147 -2.97 -1.25 13.79
N ASN A 148 -3.02 -2.00 12.67
CA ASN A 148 -3.97 -1.82 11.57
C ASN A 148 -4.00 -0.37 11.04
N THR A 149 -2.85 0.11 10.57
CA THR A 149 -2.67 1.46 10.02
C THR A 149 -2.50 1.44 8.51
N TYR A 150 -2.86 2.54 7.87
CA TYR A 150 -2.65 2.73 6.44
C TYR A 150 -1.34 3.49 6.19
N ASP A 151 -0.52 2.96 5.28
CA ASP A 151 0.70 3.63 4.85
C ASP A 151 0.39 4.66 3.74
N TYR A 152 0.51 5.95 4.08
CA TYR A 152 0.38 7.04 3.14
C TYR A 152 1.73 7.55 2.62
N GLY A 153 2.84 6.96 3.03
CA GLY A 153 4.20 7.37 2.69
C GLY A 153 4.80 8.26 3.78
N ALA A 154 4.38 9.53 3.85
CA ALA A 154 4.96 10.44 4.85
C ALA A 154 4.51 10.12 6.29
N ARG A 155 3.30 9.57 6.44
CA ARG A 155 2.66 9.28 7.73
C ARG A 155 1.91 7.95 7.69
N GLN A 156 1.73 7.33 8.85
CA GLN A 156 0.81 6.20 9.01
C GLN A 156 -0.51 6.73 9.54
N TYR A 157 -1.61 6.28 8.95
CA TYR A 157 -2.95 6.72 9.33
C TYR A 157 -3.66 5.65 10.15
N ASN A 158 -4.17 6.02 11.32
CA ASN A 158 -5.00 5.15 12.13
C ASN A 158 -6.49 5.43 11.82
N PRO A 159 -7.19 4.48 11.15
CA PRO A 159 -8.58 4.68 10.75
C PRO A 159 -9.58 4.57 11.90
N ILE A 160 -9.20 3.94 13.02
CA ILE A 160 -10.07 3.79 14.20
C ILE A 160 -10.15 5.10 14.98
N THR A 161 -9.00 5.76 15.17
CA THR A 161 -8.93 7.05 15.87
C THR A 161 -9.12 8.24 14.93
N ALA A 162 -9.13 8.03 13.61
CA ALA A 162 -9.20 9.07 12.59
C ALA A 162 -8.06 10.11 12.68
N ARG A 163 -6.83 9.63 12.92
CA ARG A 163 -5.65 10.48 13.17
C ARG A 163 -4.39 9.90 12.53
N TRP A 164 -3.45 10.79 12.23
CA TRP A 164 -2.08 10.43 11.88
C TRP A 164 -1.30 9.94 13.09
N ASP A 165 -0.29 9.10 12.85
CA ASP A 165 0.63 8.57 13.87
C ASP A 165 1.68 9.59 14.33
N ARG A 166 1.97 10.60 13.50
CA ARG A 166 3.02 11.61 13.70
C ARG A 166 2.55 13.00 13.25
N MET A 167 3.23 14.04 13.71
CA MET A 167 2.92 15.41 13.31
C MET A 167 3.08 15.64 11.80
N ASP A 168 2.17 16.43 11.26
CA ASP A 168 2.23 16.89 9.88
C ASP A 168 3.56 17.60 9.55
N PRO A 169 4.29 17.17 8.51
CA PRO A 169 5.46 17.90 8.01
C PRO A 169 5.17 19.36 7.62
N LEU A 170 3.92 19.67 7.29
CA LEU A 170 3.42 20.99 6.90
C LEU A 170 2.55 21.63 7.99
N ALA A 171 2.65 21.20 9.25
CA ALA A 171 1.83 21.73 10.36
C ALA A 171 1.86 23.27 10.46
N GLU A 172 3.01 23.90 10.17
CA GLU A 172 3.17 25.36 10.21
C GLU A 172 2.33 26.12 9.18
N LYS A 173 1.87 25.45 8.11
CA LYS A 173 0.96 26.02 7.11
C LYS A 173 -0.46 26.18 7.67
N TYR A 174 -0.81 25.41 8.70
CA TYR A 174 -2.18 25.18 9.15
C TYR A 174 -2.35 25.39 10.66
N TYR A 175 -2.08 26.61 11.14
CA TYR A 175 -2.22 26.98 12.55
C TYR A 175 -3.55 26.64 13.24
N PRO A 176 -4.74 26.77 12.62
CA PRO A 176 -6.00 26.48 13.33
C PRO A 176 -6.28 24.98 13.48
N TYR A 177 -5.46 24.13 12.86
CA TYR A 177 -5.73 22.70 12.70
C TYR A 177 -4.74 21.87 13.51
N SER A 178 -5.21 20.73 14.02
CA SER A 178 -4.32 19.79 14.73
C SER A 178 -3.34 19.16 13.73
N PRO A 179 -2.04 19.04 14.07
CA PRO A 179 -1.04 18.41 13.20
C PRO A 179 -1.27 16.90 13.00
N TYR A 180 -2.28 16.32 13.66
CA TYR A 180 -2.66 14.91 13.54
C TYR A 180 -4.01 14.71 12.84
N MET A 181 -4.65 15.79 12.38
CA MET A 181 -5.97 15.72 11.75
C MET A 181 -5.89 15.14 10.35
N TYR A 182 -6.83 14.26 10.02
CA TYR A 182 -6.98 13.70 8.67
C TYR A 182 -7.98 14.52 7.86
N CYS A 183 -7.60 14.96 6.66
CA CYS A 183 -8.49 15.54 5.65
C CYS A 183 -9.41 16.67 6.15
N HIS A 184 -8.94 17.52 7.05
CA HIS A 184 -9.74 18.58 7.69
C HIS A 184 -11.08 18.09 8.29
N ASP A 185 -11.08 16.87 8.86
CA ASP A 185 -12.25 16.15 9.37
C ASP A 185 -13.39 15.97 8.32
N ASN A 186 -13.05 16.03 7.02
CA ASN A 186 -13.99 15.82 5.90
C ASN A 186 -13.52 14.69 4.95
N PRO A 187 -13.36 13.45 5.44
CA PRO A 187 -12.81 12.32 4.66
C PRO A 187 -13.75 11.78 3.57
N VAL A 188 -15.00 12.25 3.55
CA VAL A 188 -15.97 11.91 2.50
C VAL A 188 -15.65 12.71 1.24
N ASN A 189 -15.24 13.97 1.38
CA ASN A 189 -14.99 14.82 0.21
C ASN A 189 -13.50 15.02 -0.07
N ARG A 190 -12.62 14.54 0.81
CA ARG A 190 -11.19 14.83 0.77
C ARG A 190 -10.33 13.60 0.98
N ILE A 191 -9.16 13.63 0.36
CA ILE A 191 -8.12 12.59 0.40
C ILE A 191 -6.79 13.32 0.56
N ASP A 192 -5.92 12.80 1.43
CA ASP A 192 -4.49 13.14 1.50
C ASP A 192 -3.72 12.02 0.77
N PRO A 193 -3.23 12.21 -0.46
CA PRO A 193 -2.60 11.16 -1.24
C PRO A 193 -1.21 10.73 -0.78
N ASP A 194 -0.45 11.58 -0.09
CA ASP A 194 0.95 11.29 0.28
C ASP A 194 1.23 11.46 1.78
N GLY A 195 0.18 11.68 2.57
CA GLY A 195 0.27 11.92 4.00
C GLY A 195 0.91 13.26 4.30
N ARG A 196 0.73 14.28 3.47
CA ARG A 196 1.27 15.63 3.70
C ARG A 196 0.21 16.73 3.62
N ASP A 197 -0.76 16.61 2.73
CA ASP A 197 -1.82 17.59 2.57
C ASP A 197 -3.02 17.00 1.84
N ASP A 198 -4.23 17.50 2.12
CA ASP A 198 -5.38 17.16 1.31
C ASP A 198 -5.49 18.09 0.10
N TYR A 199 -5.54 17.51 -1.10
CA TYR A 199 -5.53 18.32 -2.31
C TYR A 199 -6.96 18.65 -2.77
N TYR A 200 -7.65 19.51 -2.03
CA TYR A 200 -8.99 20.00 -2.41
C TYR A 200 -9.16 21.51 -2.21
N THR A 201 -9.82 22.18 -3.15
CA THR A 201 -10.22 23.58 -2.99
C THR A 201 -11.33 23.70 -1.93
N THR A 202 -11.57 24.93 -1.44
CA THR A 202 -12.72 25.24 -0.57
C THR A 202 -14.06 24.88 -1.21
N ASN A 203 -14.12 24.82 -2.54
CA ASN A 203 -15.31 24.46 -3.32
C ASN A 203 -15.43 22.95 -3.58
N GLY A 204 -14.47 22.14 -3.12
CA GLY A 204 -14.46 20.68 -3.29
C GLY A 204 -13.86 20.21 -4.61
N ASP A 205 -13.20 21.08 -5.38
CA ASP A 205 -12.48 20.68 -6.59
C ASP A 205 -11.20 19.95 -6.20
N PHE A 206 -10.96 18.80 -6.83
CA PHE A 206 -9.71 18.06 -6.64
C PHE A 206 -8.54 18.86 -7.23
N LEU A 207 -7.60 19.17 -6.35
CA LEU A 207 -6.28 19.63 -6.70
C LEU A 207 -5.41 18.38 -6.85
N PHE A 208 -4.52 18.36 -7.83
CA PHE A 208 -3.49 17.34 -7.91
C PHE A 208 -2.14 18.03 -8.05
N ARG A 209 -1.17 17.58 -7.27
CA ARG A 209 0.22 17.98 -7.44
C ARG A 209 0.86 17.00 -8.40
N ASP A 210 1.34 17.50 -9.54
CA ASP A 210 2.12 16.64 -10.42
C ASP A 210 3.49 16.44 -9.75
N ASP A 211 3.75 15.23 -9.21
CA ASP A 211 5.04 14.89 -8.58
C ASP A 211 6.18 14.80 -9.63
N LYS A 212 6.27 15.81 -10.50
CA LYS A 212 7.30 16.03 -11.51
C LYS A 212 8.17 17.21 -11.08
N GLU A 213 9.30 17.41 -11.76
CA GLU A 213 10.21 18.54 -11.52
C GLU A 213 9.52 19.91 -11.54
N THR A 214 8.34 20.03 -12.16
CA THR A 214 7.60 21.27 -12.29
C THR A 214 6.74 21.64 -11.08
N ASP A 215 6.43 20.68 -10.19
CA ASP A 215 5.70 20.91 -8.94
C ASP A 215 4.36 21.66 -9.10
N ASN A 216 3.64 21.44 -10.21
CA ASN A 216 2.48 22.24 -10.54
C ASN A 216 1.23 21.76 -9.79
N ILE A 217 0.41 22.70 -9.32
CA ILE A 217 -0.94 22.44 -8.81
C ILE A 217 -1.92 22.50 -10.00
N ILE A 218 -2.56 21.37 -10.29
CA ILE A 218 -3.56 21.26 -11.37
C ILE A 218 -4.95 21.17 -10.76
N ILE A 219 -5.85 22.06 -11.19
CA ILE A 219 -7.28 22.00 -10.86
C ILE A 219 -7.96 21.14 -11.93
N ARG A 220 -8.55 20.00 -11.56
CA ARG A 220 -9.34 19.18 -12.50
C ARG A 220 -10.79 19.11 -12.06
N ASN A 221 -11.70 19.35 -13.00
CA ASN A 221 -13.14 19.22 -12.81
C ASN A 221 -13.64 17.76 -12.99
N GLN A 222 -12.72 16.81 -12.95
CA GLN A 222 -12.96 15.36 -13.05
C GLN A 222 -11.97 14.63 -12.15
N PHE A 223 -12.48 13.76 -11.29
CA PHE A 223 -11.68 12.82 -10.47
C PHE A 223 -10.76 12.02 -11.38
N LEU A 224 -9.48 11.91 -11.02
CA LEU A 224 -8.48 11.21 -11.84
C LEU A 224 -8.80 9.70 -11.91
N PRO A 225 -8.52 9.06 -13.06
CA PRO A 225 -8.23 7.64 -13.08
C PRO A 225 -6.95 7.40 -12.27
N GLN A 226 -7.03 6.44 -11.35
CA GLN A 226 -5.95 5.55 -10.96
C GLN A 226 -4.64 6.23 -10.51
N PHE A 227 -4.44 6.36 -9.20
CA PHE A 227 -3.08 6.44 -8.67
C PHE A 227 -2.36 5.14 -9.02
N GLY A 228 -1.53 5.19 -10.06
CA GLY A 228 -0.56 4.14 -10.34
C GLY A 228 0.32 3.95 -9.12
N ILE A 229 0.45 2.70 -8.69
CA ILE A 229 1.39 2.30 -7.64
C ILE A 229 2.79 2.64 -8.18
N LYS A 230 3.40 3.69 -7.63
CA LYS A 230 4.84 3.97 -7.79
C LYS A 230 5.61 3.21 -6.73
#